data_AF-A0A8C1P752-F1
#
_entry.id   AF-A0A8C1P752-F1
#
_cell.length_a   1.000
_cell.length_b   1.000
_cell.length_c   1.000
_cell.angle_alpha   90.00
_cell.angle_beta   90.00
_cell.angle_gamma   90.00
#
_symmetry.space_group_name_H-M   'P 1'
#
loop_
_entity.id
_entity.type
_entity.pdbx_description
1 polymer ?
#
loop_
_entity_poly.entity_id
_entity_poly.type
_entity_poly.pdbx_seq_one_letter_code
_entity_poly.pdbx_strand_id
1 'polypeptide(L)'
;MFARWISPGSVRLTVLLWLFTVSVTLGSASELKVRVRLADGQITDELLEADSEKDSITVEFKQGDGTLITFVADFKQDVKIFRALILGELERGQSQYQALCFITRLNHNEIIPSESMARLRQKNPQAIRIAEEKRSTEMLSMNVAVNLTRTWQLSTHIHNMCNVAQEAVYTREADVRHWLDRGVVGSMFEPQAVQVPGLQSCGTVKDLWQPCLCSYNLRLEWYPCLLKYCRNRDVSGRGSPYKCGIKSCSKGYQFTYYVPHKQLCLWEEET
;
A
#
# COMPACT_ATOMS: atom_id res chain seq x y z
N MET A 1 -31.41 17.05 70.48
CA MET A 1 -30.11 17.27 69.81
C MET A 1 -30.17 16.63 68.42
N PHE A 2 -29.97 17.48 67.41
CA PHE A 2 -29.87 17.30 65.96
C PHE A 2 -30.10 15.91 65.32
N ALA A 3 -31.27 15.75 64.67
CA ALA A 3 -31.44 14.78 63.59
C ALA A 3 -30.88 15.38 62.29
N ARG A 4 -29.77 14.83 61.78
CA ARG A 4 -29.20 15.18 60.48
C ARG A 4 -30.11 14.67 59.36
N TRP A 5 -30.69 15.58 58.60
CA TRP A 5 -31.30 15.28 57.30
C TRP A 5 -30.18 14.97 56.29
N ILE A 6 -30.15 13.73 55.79
CA ILE A 6 -29.33 13.35 54.64
C ILE A 6 -30.15 13.64 53.39
N SER A 7 -29.71 14.64 52.63
CA SER A 7 -30.31 15.01 51.34
C SER A 7 -30.06 13.91 50.28
N PRO A 8 -31.07 13.50 49.49
CA PRO A 8 -30.93 12.49 48.45
C PRO A 8 -30.38 13.07 47.12
N GLY A 9 -29.51 14.08 47.21
CA GLY A 9 -29.01 14.82 46.03
C GLY A 9 -27.77 14.23 45.36
N SER A 10 -27.08 13.26 45.98
CA SER A 10 -25.71 12.89 45.56
C SER A 10 -25.59 11.62 44.72
N VAL A 11 -26.67 10.87 44.48
CA VAL A 11 -26.59 9.58 43.74
C VAL A 11 -26.96 9.74 42.26
N ARG A 12 -27.70 10.79 41.88
CA ARG A 12 -28.07 11.04 40.48
C ARG A 12 -26.94 11.66 39.64
N LEU A 13 -25.95 12.31 40.26
CA LEU A 13 -24.89 13.01 39.54
C LEU A 13 -23.75 12.09 39.08
N THR A 14 -23.50 11.00 39.80
CA THR A 14 -22.47 10.00 39.47
C THR A 14 -22.88 9.04 38.37
N VAL A 15 -24.18 8.77 38.20
CA VAL A 15 -24.69 7.89 37.12
C VAL A 15 -24.74 8.62 35.77
N LEU A 16 -24.99 9.93 35.77
CA LEU A 16 -24.96 10.75 34.55
C LEU A 16 -23.55 11.00 34.01
N LEU A 17 -22.51 10.98 34.87
CA LEU A 17 -21.12 11.09 34.42
C LEU A 17 -20.56 9.80 33.83
N TRP A 18 -21.14 8.63 34.15
CA TRP A 18 -20.72 7.34 33.59
C TRP A 18 -21.38 7.00 32.25
N LEU A 19 -22.43 7.73 31.86
CA LEU A 19 -23.08 7.58 30.56
C LEU A 19 -22.48 8.48 29.46
N PHE A 20 -21.53 9.35 29.81
CA PHE A 20 -20.88 10.28 28.87
C PHE A 20 -19.41 9.96 28.56
N THR A 21 -18.85 8.87 29.09
CA THR A 21 -17.45 8.44 28.86
C THR A 21 -17.35 7.13 28.09
N VAL A 22 -18.22 6.94 27.11
CA VAL A 22 -17.96 6.03 25.98
C VAL A 22 -18.22 6.82 24.70
N SER A 23 -17.51 7.94 24.54
CA SER A 23 -17.17 8.41 23.20
C SER A 23 -16.20 7.38 22.65
N VAL A 24 -16.74 6.32 22.02
CA VAL A 24 -15.96 5.48 21.12
C VAL A 24 -15.36 6.46 20.12
N THR A 25 -14.07 6.72 20.23
CA THR A 25 -13.27 7.24 19.13
C THR A 25 -13.33 6.16 18.06
N LEU A 26 -14.41 6.19 17.28
CA LEU A 26 -14.57 5.35 16.11
C LEU A 26 -13.50 5.87 15.15
N GLY A 27 -12.37 5.15 15.11
CA GLY A 27 -11.28 5.47 14.22
C GLY A 27 -11.85 5.74 12.83
N SER A 28 -11.44 6.85 12.22
CA SER A 28 -11.98 7.33 10.94
C SER A 28 -11.43 6.52 9.76
N ALA A 29 -11.52 5.20 9.85
CA ALA A 29 -11.25 4.28 8.77
C ALA A 29 -12.47 4.26 7.83
N SER A 30 -12.26 4.62 6.57
CA SER A 30 -13.29 4.56 5.54
C SER A 30 -12.90 3.55 4.49
N GLU A 31 -13.86 2.75 4.06
CA GLU A 31 -13.71 1.75 3.02
C GLU A 31 -14.44 2.18 1.74
N LEU A 32 -13.86 1.88 0.59
CA LEU A 32 -14.44 2.08 -0.74
C LEU A 32 -14.12 0.89 -1.63
N LYS A 33 -15.14 0.09 -1.95
CA LYS A 33 -15.02 -1.06 -2.85
C LYS A 33 -15.36 -0.66 -4.28
N VAL A 34 -14.44 -0.82 -5.22
CA VAL A 34 -14.55 -0.36 -6.61
C VAL A 34 -14.39 -1.51 -7.59
N ARG A 35 -15.25 -1.60 -8.60
CA ARG A 35 -15.06 -2.58 -9.69
C ARG A 35 -14.18 -2.01 -10.77
N VAL A 36 -13.15 -2.76 -11.15
CA VAL A 36 -12.14 -2.31 -12.10
C VAL A 36 -11.89 -3.40 -13.12
N ARG A 37 -11.62 -2.99 -14.36
CA ARG A 37 -11.21 -3.90 -15.42
C ARG A 37 -9.68 -4.02 -15.42
N LEU A 38 -9.19 -5.23 -15.20
CA LEU A 38 -7.79 -5.59 -15.27
C LEU A 38 -7.25 -5.57 -16.72
N ALA A 39 -5.93 -5.53 -16.88
CA ALA A 39 -5.28 -5.57 -18.20
C ALA A 39 -5.65 -6.80 -19.05
N ASP A 40 -5.95 -7.93 -18.43
CA ASP A 40 -6.39 -9.17 -19.09
C ASP A 40 -7.89 -9.15 -19.48
N GLY A 41 -8.60 -8.06 -19.17
CA GLY A 41 -10.01 -7.87 -19.46
C GLY A 41 -10.95 -8.40 -18.37
N GLN A 42 -10.45 -9.12 -17.36
CA GLN A 42 -11.25 -9.57 -16.24
C GLN A 42 -11.70 -8.39 -15.38
N ILE A 43 -12.81 -8.56 -14.66
CA ILE A 43 -13.33 -7.56 -13.73
C ILE A 43 -13.06 -8.05 -12.31
N THR A 44 -12.38 -7.23 -11.53
CA THR A 44 -12.10 -7.51 -10.12
C THR A 44 -12.69 -6.42 -9.24
N ASP A 45 -12.87 -6.76 -7.97
CA ASP A 45 -13.17 -5.79 -6.92
C ASP A 45 -11.84 -5.30 -6.31
N GLU A 46 -11.60 -4.00 -6.36
CA GLU A 46 -10.51 -3.31 -5.65
C GLU A 46 -11.06 -2.70 -4.37
N LEU A 47 -10.41 -3.00 -3.24
CA LEU A 47 -10.73 -2.46 -1.93
C LEU A 47 -9.79 -1.29 -1.61
N LEU A 48 -10.31 -0.09 -1.44
CA LEU A 48 -9.55 1.05 -0.95
C LEU A 48 -9.96 1.37 0.48
N GLU A 49 -9.01 1.32 1.40
CA GLU A 49 -9.18 1.73 2.79
C GLU A 49 -8.36 2.98 3.05
N ALA A 50 -8.93 3.96 3.74
CA ALA A 50 -8.23 5.15 4.19
C ALA A 50 -8.34 5.28 5.70
N ASP A 51 -7.20 5.28 6.38
CA ASP A 51 -7.09 5.52 7.81
C ASP A 51 -6.54 6.93 8.01
N SER A 52 -7.43 7.86 8.39
CA SER A 52 -7.05 9.26 8.59
C SER A 52 -6.25 9.48 9.89
N GLU A 53 -6.29 8.55 10.85
CA GLU A 53 -5.55 8.66 12.12
C GLU A 53 -4.10 8.21 11.94
N LYS A 54 -3.89 7.13 11.19
CA LYS A 54 -2.56 6.66 10.81
C LYS A 54 -1.96 7.42 9.63
N ASP A 55 -2.77 8.25 8.97
CA ASP A 55 -2.45 8.93 7.71
C ASP A 55 -1.91 7.93 6.68
N SER A 56 -2.74 6.92 6.38
CA SER A 56 -2.38 5.84 5.46
C SER A 56 -3.54 5.45 4.56
N ILE A 57 -3.21 4.93 3.38
CA ILE A 57 -4.16 4.34 2.42
C ILE A 57 -3.72 2.93 2.08
N THR A 58 -4.66 2.00 2.06
CA THR A 58 -4.47 0.62 1.58
C THR A 58 -5.30 0.41 0.32
N VAL A 59 -4.72 -0.23 -0.70
CA VAL A 59 -5.42 -0.70 -1.90
C VAL A 59 -5.16 -2.20 -2.03
N GLU A 60 -6.22 -3.01 -2.07
CA GLU A 60 -6.12 -4.46 -2.19
C GLU A 60 -6.97 -4.99 -3.35
N PHE A 61 -6.41 -5.89 -4.15
CA PHE A 61 -7.13 -6.51 -5.27
C PHE A 61 -6.49 -7.83 -5.68
N LYS A 62 -7.28 -8.67 -6.37
CA LYS A 62 -6.83 -9.95 -6.92
C LYS A 62 -6.57 -9.82 -8.42
N GLN A 63 -5.40 -10.26 -8.86
CA GLN A 63 -5.02 -10.36 -10.28
C GLN A 63 -5.68 -11.59 -10.95
N GLY A 64 -5.64 -11.66 -12.28
CA GLY A 64 -6.29 -12.72 -13.07
C GLY A 64 -5.70 -14.12 -12.87
N ASP A 65 -4.43 -14.21 -12.51
CA ASP A 65 -3.73 -15.44 -12.08
C ASP A 65 -4.06 -15.86 -10.63
N GLY A 66 -4.79 -14.99 -9.92
CA GLY A 66 -5.19 -15.16 -8.54
C GLY A 66 -4.23 -14.63 -7.50
N THR A 67 -3.12 -14.01 -7.90
CA THR A 67 -2.21 -13.29 -7.01
C THR A 67 -2.95 -12.17 -6.28
N LEU A 68 -2.82 -12.11 -4.94
CA LEU A 68 -3.39 -11.04 -4.12
C LEU A 68 -2.35 -9.91 -3.97
N ILE A 69 -2.72 -8.72 -4.44
CA ILE A 69 -1.90 -7.52 -4.36
C ILE A 69 -2.42 -6.63 -3.25
N THR A 70 -1.52 -6.18 -2.38
CA THR A 70 -1.80 -5.15 -1.37
C THR A 70 -0.78 -4.03 -1.52
N PHE A 71 -1.26 -2.82 -1.76
CA PHE A 71 -0.47 -1.59 -1.81
C PHE A 71 -0.82 -0.73 -0.60
N VAL A 72 0.18 -0.21 0.11
CA VAL A 72 -0.01 0.77 1.17
C VAL A 72 0.80 2.01 0.89
N ALA A 73 0.18 3.18 1.07
CA ALA A 73 0.82 4.48 1.13
C ALA A 73 0.75 4.99 2.56
N ASP A 74 1.88 5.06 3.24
CA ASP A 74 2.08 5.68 4.56
C ASP A 74 2.59 7.11 4.35
N PHE A 75 1.69 8.08 4.50
CA PHE A 75 2.02 9.50 4.30
C PHE A 75 2.80 10.06 5.49
N LYS A 76 2.65 9.49 6.68
CA LYS A 76 3.36 9.93 7.89
C LYS A 76 4.86 9.70 7.76
N GLN A 77 5.27 8.62 7.10
CA GLN A 77 6.67 8.25 6.91
C GLN A 77 7.19 8.47 5.48
N ASP A 78 6.35 8.91 4.56
CA ASP A 78 6.66 8.98 3.11
C ASP A 78 7.11 7.62 2.54
N VAL A 79 6.41 6.54 2.92
CA VAL A 79 6.74 5.16 2.51
C VAL A 79 5.58 4.56 1.72
N LYS A 80 5.88 3.82 0.66
CA LYS A 80 4.91 2.96 -0.02
C LYS A 80 5.40 1.52 -0.06
N ILE A 81 4.48 0.59 0.17
CA ILE A 81 4.74 -0.83 0.34
C ILE A 81 3.87 -1.59 -0.65
N PHE A 82 4.46 -2.46 -1.45
CA PHE A 82 3.74 -3.41 -2.29
C PHE A 82 3.96 -4.80 -1.72
N ARG A 83 2.88 -5.54 -1.55
CA ARG A 83 2.90 -6.97 -1.25
C ARG A 83 2.22 -7.71 -2.37
N ALA A 84 2.89 -8.73 -2.90
CA ALA A 84 2.28 -9.71 -3.80
C ALA A 84 2.27 -11.07 -3.10
N LEU A 85 1.09 -11.64 -2.92
CA LEU A 85 0.90 -13.00 -2.43
C LEU A 85 0.55 -13.88 -3.62
N ILE A 86 1.56 -14.55 -4.16
CA ILE A 86 1.53 -15.33 -5.39
C ILE A 86 1.15 -16.75 -5.04
N LEU A 87 0.08 -17.25 -5.66
CA LEU A 87 -0.39 -18.62 -5.44
C LEU A 87 0.54 -19.60 -6.13
N GLY A 88 0.85 -20.72 -5.46
CA GLY A 88 1.58 -21.81 -6.08
C GLY A 88 0.76 -22.48 -7.17
N GLU A 89 1.41 -22.83 -8.27
CA GLU A 89 0.81 -23.64 -9.33
C GLU A 89 0.89 -25.14 -8.98
N LEU A 90 -0.25 -25.73 -8.63
CA LEU A 90 -0.33 -27.17 -8.28
C LEU A 90 0.16 -28.07 -9.42
N GLU A 91 -0.13 -27.70 -10.68
CA GLU A 91 0.32 -28.42 -11.89
C GLU A 91 1.85 -28.45 -12.03
N ARG A 92 2.54 -27.48 -11.40
CA ARG A 92 4.00 -27.39 -11.36
C ARG A 92 4.58 -27.94 -10.04
N GLY A 93 3.75 -28.65 -9.26
CA GLY A 93 4.14 -29.23 -7.97
C GLY A 93 4.28 -28.21 -6.83
N GLN A 94 3.77 -26.99 -7.00
CA GLN A 94 3.83 -25.94 -5.98
C GLN A 94 2.54 -25.94 -5.16
N SER A 95 2.63 -26.39 -3.90
CA SER A 95 1.48 -26.42 -2.99
C SER A 95 1.42 -25.23 -2.03
N GLN A 96 2.47 -24.41 -1.98
CA GLN A 96 2.59 -23.25 -1.09
C GLN A 96 2.54 -21.95 -1.88
N TYR A 97 2.06 -20.89 -1.23
CA TYR A 97 2.14 -19.54 -1.77
C TYR A 97 3.55 -18.97 -1.54
N GLN A 98 3.95 -18.04 -2.40
CA GLN A 98 5.13 -17.20 -2.21
C GLN A 98 4.67 -15.77 -1.96
N ALA A 99 5.41 -15.01 -1.15
CA ALA A 99 5.11 -13.60 -0.95
C ALA A 99 6.34 -12.75 -1.25
N LEU A 100 6.11 -11.64 -1.94
CA LEU A 100 7.11 -10.62 -2.22
C LEU A 100 6.68 -9.32 -1.54
N CYS A 101 7.64 -8.60 -0.97
CA CYS A 101 7.40 -7.25 -0.44
C CYS A 101 8.40 -6.25 -1.02
N PHE A 102 7.91 -5.15 -1.59
CA PHE A 102 8.72 -4.08 -2.17
C PHE A 102 8.43 -2.78 -1.43
N ILE A 103 9.46 -2.20 -0.82
CA ILE A 103 9.35 -0.98 -0.01
C ILE A 103 10.10 0.13 -0.74
N THR A 104 9.42 1.24 -1.01
CA THR A 104 10.02 2.40 -1.67
C THR A 104 9.52 3.69 -1.04
N ARG A 105 10.15 4.81 -1.37
CA ARG A 105 9.65 6.12 -0.98
C ARG A 105 8.32 6.45 -1.68
N LEU A 106 7.38 6.99 -0.93
CA LEU A 106 6.18 7.62 -1.47
C LEU A 106 6.52 9.05 -1.89
N ASN A 107 6.38 9.37 -3.19
CA ASN A 107 6.56 10.74 -3.66
C ASN A 107 5.26 11.54 -3.50
N HIS A 108 5.40 12.86 -3.37
CA HIS A 108 4.27 13.77 -3.35
C HIS A 108 3.43 13.63 -4.63
N ASN A 109 2.11 13.77 -4.49
CA ASN A 109 1.13 13.72 -5.60
C ASN A 109 1.11 12.40 -6.38
N GLU A 110 1.63 11.30 -5.81
CA GLU A 110 1.41 9.98 -6.39
C GLU A 110 -0.05 9.55 -6.23
N ILE A 111 -0.60 9.70 -5.03
CA ILE A 111 -1.98 9.37 -4.63
C ILE A 111 -2.57 10.53 -3.82
N ILE A 112 -3.90 10.70 -3.81
CA ILE A 112 -4.53 11.75 -2.98
C ILE A 112 -4.32 11.47 -1.48
N PRO A 113 -4.31 12.50 -0.61
CA PRO A 113 -4.16 12.31 0.84
C PRO A 113 -5.26 11.45 1.47
N SER A 114 -4.92 10.73 2.54
CA SER A 114 -5.81 9.85 3.31
C SER A 114 -7.14 10.51 3.68
N GLU A 115 -7.11 11.75 4.19
CA GLU A 115 -8.30 12.51 4.59
C GLU A 115 -9.26 12.76 3.41
N SER A 116 -8.72 12.95 2.20
CA SER A 116 -9.54 13.15 1.01
C SER A 116 -10.06 11.82 0.45
N MET A 117 -9.26 10.75 0.56
CA MET A 117 -9.68 9.38 0.24
C MET A 117 -10.84 8.93 1.13
N ALA A 118 -10.77 9.19 2.44
CA ALA A 118 -11.77 8.79 3.43
C ALA A 118 -13.16 9.43 3.21
N ARG A 119 -13.22 10.53 2.46
CA ARG A 119 -14.46 11.22 2.10
C ARG A 119 -15.05 10.75 0.77
N LEU A 120 -14.34 9.92 0.02
CA LEU A 120 -14.85 9.40 -1.26
C LEU A 120 -16.04 8.48 -1.04
N ARG A 121 -17.07 8.64 -1.87
CA ARG A 121 -18.26 7.81 -1.88
C ARG A 121 -18.61 7.46 -3.32
N GLN A 122 -19.08 6.25 -3.54
CA GLN A 122 -19.55 5.84 -4.85
C GLN A 122 -21.00 6.25 -5.06
N LYS A 123 -21.24 7.00 -6.14
CA LYS A 123 -22.60 7.23 -6.64
C LYS A 123 -23.23 5.97 -7.24
N ASN A 124 -22.42 5.12 -7.87
CA ASN A 124 -22.87 3.89 -8.50
C ASN A 124 -21.89 2.73 -8.21
N PRO A 125 -22.20 1.82 -7.27
CA PRO A 125 -21.43 0.60 -7.01
C PRO A 125 -21.43 -0.36 -8.22
N GLN A 126 -22.47 -0.22 -9.05
CA GLN A 126 -22.65 -0.70 -10.42
C GLN A 126 -21.52 -0.48 -11.43
N ALA A 127 -20.73 0.58 -11.23
CA ALA A 127 -19.90 1.11 -12.30
C ALA A 127 -18.54 0.40 -12.33
N ILE A 128 -18.18 -0.13 -13.50
CA ILE A 128 -16.80 -0.55 -13.79
C ILE A 128 -16.00 0.72 -14.05
N ARG A 129 -14.97 0.95 -13.23
CA ARG A 129 -14.09 2.10 -13.33
C ARG A 129 -12.93 1.83 -14.26
N ILE A 130 -12.55 2.87 -14.99
CA ILE A 130 -11.39 2.94 -15.86
C ILE A 130 -10.63 4.20 -15.46
N ALA A 131 -9.31 4.13 -15.41
CA ALA A 131 -8.48 5.28 -15.11
C ALA A 131 -8.65 6.38 -16.16
N GLU A 132 -8.73 7.65 -15.73
CA GLU A 132 -8.77 8.79 -16.64
C GLU A 132 -7.39 9.06 -17.27
N GLU A 133 -6.30 8.69 -16.59
CA GLU A 133 -4.93 8.83 -17.06
C GLU A 133 -4.15 7.52 -16.88
N LYS A 134 -3.47 7.07 -17.93
CA LYS A 134 -2.54 5.94 -17.87
C LYS A 134 -1.11 6.48 -17.75
N ARG A 135 -0.52 6.37 -16.57
CA ARG A 135 0.88 6.76 -16.29
C ARG A 135 1.86 5.70 -16.81
N SER A 136 3.07 6.14 -17.10
CA SER A 136 4.17 5.26 -17.53
C SER A 136 4.51 4.24 -16.46
N THR A 137 5.01 3.09 -16.90
CA THR A 137 5.55 2.07 -15.98
C THR A 137 6.82 2.61 -15.31
N GLU A 138 6.90 2.48 -13.99
CA GLU A 138 8.08 2.83 -13.21
C GLU A 138 9.00 1.61 -13.06
N MET A 139 10.25 1.74 -13.49
CA MET A 139 11.27 0.70 -13.40
C MET A 139 12.03 0.86 -12.08
N LEU A 140 12.06 -0.18 -11.25
CA LEU A 140 12.58 -0.15 -9.89
C LEU A 140 13.63 -1.25 -9.70
N SER A 141 14.89 -0.86 -9.57
CA SER A 141 15.96 -1.78 -9.19
C SER A 141 16.00 -1.90 -7.66
N MET A 142 15.54 -3.05 -7.16
CA MET A 142 15.39 -3.37 -5.74
C MET A 142 16.62 -4.15 -5.28
N ASN A 143 17.72 -3.42 -5.10
CA ASN A 143 19.07 -3.96 -4.89
C ASN A 143 19.50 -4.10 -3.41
N VAL A 144 18.56 -3.91 -2.48
CA VAL A 144 18.81 -4.00 -1.05
C VAL A 144 17.74 -4.88 -0.40
N ALA A 145 18.16 -5.92 0.31
CA ALA A 145 17.27 -6.74 1.14
C ALA A 145 16.98 -6.02 2.46
N VAL A 146 15.79 -6.27 3.03
CA VAL A 146 15.32 -5.62 4.25
C VAL A 146 15.03 -6.65 5.32
N ASN A 147 15.72 -6.55 6.45
CA ASN A 147 15.47 -7.37 7.62
C ASN A 147 14.30 -6.80 8.45
N LEU A 148 13.25 -7.61 8.66
CA LEU A 148 12.01 -7.14 9.30
C LEU A 148 12.15 -6.74 10.77
N THR A 149 13.19 -7.18 11.47
CA THR A 149 13.36 -7.05 12.94
C THR A 149 13.21 -5.61 13.44
N ARG A 150 13.62 -4.60 12.66
CA ARG A 150 13.60 -3.18 13.07
C ARG A 150 12.81 -2.27 12.11
N THR A 151 12.02 -2.85 11.20
CA THR A 151 11.31 -2.09 10.17
C THR A 151 10.25 -1.13 10.71
N TRP A 152 9.77 -1.35 11.93
CA TRP A 152 8.87 -0.41 12.63
C TRP A 152 9.46 1.00 12.77
N GLN A 153 10.80 1.14 12.75
CA GLN A 153 11.49 2.44 12.77
C GLN A 153 11.31 3.22 11.47
N LEU A 154 11.06 2.51 10.36
CA LEU A 154 10.77 3.11 9.06
C LEU A 154 9.27 3.33 8.87
N SER A 155 8.45 2.30 9.14
CA SER A 155 7.00 2.41 9.14
C SER A 155 6.40 1.23 9.91
N THR A 156 5.37 1.52 10.72
CA THR A 156 4.64 0.50 11.48
C THR A 156 3.87 -0.47 10.59
N HIS A 157 3.61 -0.12 9.33
CA HIS A 157 2.89 -0.96 8.38
C HIS A 157 3.76 -2.09 7.81
N ILE A 158 5.07 -1.90 7.75
CA ILE A 158 5.99 -2.83 7.07
C ILE A 158 5.94 -4.22 7.68
N HIS A 159 6.03 -4.34 9.01
CA HIS A 159 6.05 -5.65 9.66
C HIS A 159 4.78 -6.44 9.32
N ASN A 160 3.59 -5.86 9.51
CA ASN A 160 2.34 -6.57 9.27
C ASN A 160 2.13 -6.92 7.80
N MET A 161 2.57 -6.05 6.88
CA MET A 161 2.45 -6.33 5.45
C MET A 161 3.45 -7.38 4.97
N CYS A 162 4.72 -7.25 5.36
CA CYS A 162 5.82 -8.00 4.78
C CYS A 162 6.19 -9.27 5.56
N ASN A 163 5.65 -9.50 6.77
CA ASN A 163 6.00 -10.69 7.58
C ASN A 163 5.83 -12.01 6.81
N VAL A 164 4.80 -12.11 5.97
CA VAL A 164 4.54 -13.31 5.15
C VAL A 164 5.60 -13.53 4.06
N ALA A 165 6.28 -12.46 3.61
CA ALA A 165 7.33 -12.54 2.61
C ALA A 165 8.68 -13.04 3.16
N GLN A 166 8.81 -13.16 4.49
CA GLN A 166 10.03 -13.65 5.16
C GLN A 166 11.29 -12.93 4.66
N GLU A 167 12.10 -13.57 3.84
CA GLU A 167 13.36 -13.05 3.28
C GLU A 167 13.18 -12.27 1.96
N ALA A 168 12.01 -12.35 1.32
CA ALA A 168 11.71 -11.70 0.05
C ALA A 168 11.18 -10.27 0.22
N VAL A 169 11.92 -9.47 1.00
CA VAL A 169 11.58 -8.07 1.30
C VAL A 169 12.71 -7.18 0.77
N TYR A 170 12.38 -6.31 -0.18
CA TYR A 170 13.38 -5.56 -0.93
C TYR A 170 13.10 -4.06 -0.93
N THR A 171 14.16 -3.27 -1.06
CA THR A 171 14.13 -1.83 -1.27
C THR A 171 15.23 -1.38 -2.23
N ARG A 172 15.27 -0.08 -2.54
CA ARG A 172 16.25 0.53 -3.45
C ARG A 172 17.33 1.21 -2.63
N GLU A 173 18.57 1.14 -3.11
CA GLU A 173 19.69 1.86 -2.51
C GLU A 173 19.45 3.39 -2.46
N ALA A 174 18.79 3.96 -3.45
CA ALA A 174 18.41 5.38 -3.45
C ALA A 174 17.45 5.75 -2.30
N ASP A 175 16.51 4.87 -1.96
CA ASP A 175 15.57 5.09 -0.85
C ASP A 175 16.27 4.88 0.50
N VAL A 176 17.16 3.90 0.58
CA VAL A 176 17.99 3.67 1.77
C VAL A 176 18.82 4.90 2.09
N ARG A 177 19.53 5.47 1.11
CA ARG A 177 20.30 6.72 1.32
C ARG A 177 19.42 7.82 1.88
N HIS A 178 18.23 8.02 1.29
CA HIS A 178 17.29 9.03 1.76
C HIS A 178 16.84 8.79 3.22
N TRP A 179 16.54 7.55 3.61
CA TRP A 179 16.11 7.24 4.97
C TRP A 179 17.25 7.33 6.00
N LEU A 180 18.47 6.92 5.63
CA LEU A 180 19.66 7.10 6.46
C LEU A 180 19.93 8.58 6.74
N ASP A 181 19.79 9.45 5.73
CA ASP A 181 19.93 10.90 5.87
C ASP A 181 18.88 11.50 6.83
N ARG A 182 17.71 10.84 7.00
CA ARG A 182 16.68 11.21 7.98
C ARG A 182 16.85 10.54 9.35
N GLY A 183 17.95 9.81 9.58
CA GLY A 183 18.28 9.21 10.88
C GLY A 183 17.70 7.81 11.11
N VAL A 184 17.21 7.12 10.07
CA VAL A 184 16.80 5.71 10.17
C VAL A 184 18.04 4.82 10.37
N VAL A 185 17.94 3.81 11.23
CA VAL A 185 19.08 2.91 11.52
C VAL A 185 19.33 1.96 10.34
N GLY A 186 20.57 1.96 9.84
CA GLY A 186 20.95 1.17 8.66
C GLY A 186 21.04 -0.34 8.85
N SER A 187 20.99 -0.85 10.10
CA SER A 187 21.20 -2.28 10.40
C SER A 187 20.15 -3.22 9.81
N MET A 188 19.04 -2.69 9.29
CA MET A 188 17.99 -3.49 8.63
C MET A 188 18.16 -3.58 7.11
N PHE A 189 19.14 -2.88 6.54
CA PHE A 189 19.38 -2.84 5.10
C PHE A 189 20.62 -3.67 4.76
N GLU A 190 20.43 -4.68 3.93
CA GLU A 190 21.47 -5.60 3.51
C GLU A 190 21.67 -5.45 2.00
N PRO A 191 22.71 -4.73 1.55
CA PRO A 191 23.00 -4.59 0.12
C PRO A 191 23.14 -5.96 -0.52
N GLN A 192 22.37 -6.21 -1.57
CA GLN A 192 22.44 -7.49 -2.27
C GLN A 192 23.59 -7.48 -3.28
N ALA A 193 24.07 -8.68 -3.61
CA ALA A 193 25.12 -8.93 -4.60
C ALA A 193 24.69 -8.65 -6.06
N VAL A 194 23.82 -7.66 -6.30
CA VAL A 194 23.46 -7.15 -7.64
C VAL A 194 24.70 -6.64 -8.40
N GLN A 195 25.80 -6.39 -7.68
CA GLN A 195 27.07 -5.95 -8.24
C GLN A 195 27.95 -7.09 -8.80
N VAL A 196 27.50 -8.36 -8.81
CA VAL A 196 28.23 -9.44 -9.49
C VAL A 196 28.08 -9.26 -11.00
N PRO A 197 29.16 -8.94 -11.74
CA PRO A 197 29.09 -8.78 -13.19
C PRO A 197 28.69 -10.12 -13.84
N GLY A 198 27.70 -10.08 -14.74
CA GLY A 198 27.29 -11.26 -15.51
C GLY A 198 26.09 -12.04 -14.98
N LEU A 199 25.38 -11.54 -13.96
CA LEU A 199 24.13 -12.16 -13.51
C LEU A 199 23.06 -12.05 -14.62
N GLN A 200 22.52 -13.18 -15.05
CA GLN A 200 21.50 -13.23 -16.10
C GLN A 200 20.08 -13.06 -15.52
N SER A 201 19.11 -12.74 -16.38
CA SER A 201 17.70 -12.75 -15.99
C SER A 201 17.24 -14.18 -15.68
N CYS A 202 16.36 -14.33 -14.69
CA CYS A 202 15.84 -15.65 -14.30
C CYS A 202 15.07 -16.35 -15.43
N GLY A 203 14.51 -15.59 -16.38
CA GLY A 203 13.88 -16.13 -17.59
C GLY A 203 14.87 -16.75 -18.59
N THR A 204 16.18 -16.58 -18.41
CA THR A 204 17.21 -17.16 -19.30
C THR A 204 18.02 -18.30 -18.67
N VAL A 205 18.03 -18.37 -17.33
CA VAL A 205 18.77 -19.38 -16.58
C VAL A 205 17.98 -20.69 -16.60
N LYS A 206 18.61 -21.83 -16.87
CA LYS A 206 17.90 -23.14 -16.85
C LYS A 206 17.98 -23.86 -15.51
N ASP A 207 19.09 -23.69 -14.81
CA ASP A 207 19.33 -24.34 -13.52
C ASP A 207 18.54 -23.64 -12.41
N LEU A 208 17.64 -24.38 -11.76
CA LEU A 208 16.77 -23.86 -10.70
C LEU A 208 17.53 -23.34 -9.47
N TRP A 209 18.77 -23.79 -9.27
CA TRP A 209 19.59 -23.46 -8.12
C TRP A 209 20.58 -22.33 -8.37
N GLN A 210 20.67 -21.84 -9.62
CA GLN A 210 21.55 -20.72 -9.94
C GLN A 210 20.94 -19.38 -9.53
N PRO A 211 21.78 -18.43 -9.07
CA PRO A 211 21.35 -17.08 -8.79
C PRO A 211 21.06 -16.31 -10.08
N CYS A 212 20.08 -15.40 -10.03
CA CYS A 212 19.65 -14.63 -11.19
C CYS A 212 18.97 -13.32 -10.78
N LEU A 213 18.77 -12.42 -11.75
CA LEU A 213 17.95 -11.22 -11.58
C LEU A 213 16.51 -11.54 -11.96
N CYS A 214 15.63 -11.42 -10.98
CA CYS A 214 14.20 -11.65 -11.13
C CYS A 214 13.48 -10.35 -11.50
N SER A 215 12.52 -10.42 -12.42
CA SER A 215 11.60 -9.33 -12.75
C SER A 215 10.17 -9.64 -12.33
N TYR A 216 9.54 -8.73 -11.59
CA TYR A 216 8.12 -8.81 -11.21
C TYR A 216 7.35 -7.57 -11.65
N ASN A 217 6.21 -7.78 -12.32
CA ASN A 217 5.37 -6.72 -12.88
C ASN A 217 4.07 -6.58 -12.09
N LEU A 218 3.71 -5.34 -11.74
CA LEU A 218 2.49 -5.00 -11.02
C LEU A 218 1.84 -3.77 -11.64
N ARG A 219 0.51 -3.73 -11.73
CA ARG A 219 -0.22 -2.55 -12.17
C ARG A 219 -1.35 -2.22 -11.20
N LEU A 220 -1.41 -0.97 -10.77
CA LEU A 220 -2.60 -0.40 -10.16
C LEU A 220 -3.49 0.10 -11.30
N GLU A 221 -4.63 -0.55 -11.52
CA GLU A 221 -5.48 -0.29 -12.69
C GLU A 221 -6.34 0.94 -12.51
N TRP A 222 -6.75 1.22 -11.28
CA TRP A 222 -7.47 2.44 -10.94
C TRP A 222 -7.11 2.90 -9.55
N TYR A 223 -6.72 4.16 -9.39
CA TYR A 223 -6.61 4.77 -8.07
C TYR A 223 -6.77 6.30 -8.15
N PRO A 224 -7.34 6.96 -7.13
CA PRO A 224 -7.43 8.41 -7.07
C PRO A 224 -6.05 9.07 -6.91
N CYS A 225 -5.56 9.72 -7.96
CA CYS A 225 -4.20 10.27 -7.99
C CYS A 225 -4.13 11.80 -7.81
N LEU A 226 -5.21 12.54 -8.13
CA LEU A 226 -5.26 14.00 -7.97
C LEU A 226 -6.64 14.47 -7.52
N LEU A 227 -6.68 15.58 -6.79
CA LEU A 227 -7.92 16.28 -6.44
C LEU A 227 -8.29 17.28 -7.54
N LYS A 228 -9.56 17.28 -7.95
CA LYS A 228 -10.13 18.30 -8.84
C LYS A 228 -10.77 19.42 -8.03
N TYR A 229 -10.43 20.65 -8.38
CA TYR A 229 -10.96 21.86 -7.75
C TYR A 229 -11.85 22.61 -8.73
N CYS A 230 -13.05 22.95 -8.31
CA CYS A 230 -13.99 23.77 -9.04
C CYS A 230 -14.01 25.17 -8.42
N ARG A 231 -14.42 26.18 -9.20
CA ARG A 231 -14.61 27.55 -8.70
C ARG A 231 -16.08 27.89 -8.83
N ASN A 232 -16.67 28.38 -7.75
CA ASN A 232 -17.96 29.06 -7.86
C ASN A 232 -17.69 30.47 -8.36
N ARG A 233 -18.43 30.97 -9.37
CA ARG A 233 -18.31 32.36 -9.79
C ARG A 233 -19.39 33.17 -9.10
N ASP A 234 -18.98 33.97 -8.11
CA ASP A 234 -19.85 35.00 -7.55
C ASP A 234 -19.99 36.16 -8.56
N VAL A 235 -20.97 37.05 -8.36
CA VAL A 235 -21.28 38.20 -9.25
C VAL A 235 -20.07 39.13 -9.46
N SER A 236 -19.09 39.09 -8.56
CA SER A 236 -17.82 39.84 -8.59
C SER A 236 -16.64 39.08 -9.20
N GLY A 237 -16.84 37.85 -9.68
CA GLY A 237 -15.83 37.02 -10.36
C GLY A 237 -14.72 36.44 -9.47
N ARG A 238 -14.76 36.65 -8.15
CA ARG A 238 -13.75 36.17 -7.18
C ARG A 238 -14.34 35.12 -6.22
N GLY A 239 -14.41 33.86 -6.64
CA GLY A 239 -14.79 32.76 -5.74
C GLY A 239 -13.61 31.88 -5.35
N SER A 240 -13.62 31.37 -4.11
CA SER A 240 -12.62 30.43 -3.61
C SER A 240 -12.78 29.04 -4.27
N PRO A 241 -11.68 28.36 -4.64
CA PRO A 241 -11.75 27.02 -5.15
C PRO A 241 -12.23 26.03 -4.09
N TYR A 242 -13.09 25.09 -4.45
CA TYR A 242 -13.56 24.00 -3.59
C TYR A 242 -13.30 22.63 -4.24
N LYS A 243 -13.09 21.60 -3.41
CA LYS A 243 -12.89 20.22 -3.88
C LYS A 243 -14.21 19.71 -4.51
N CYS A 244 -14.18 19.32 -5.78
CA CYS A 244 -15.38 18.88 -6.51
C CYS A 244 -15.28 17.48 -7.12
N GLY A 245 -14.09 16.86 -7.10
CA GLY A 245 -13.91 15.50 -7.58
C GLY A 245 -12.47 15.03 -7.49
N ILE A 246 -12.20 13.91 -8.16
CA ILE A 246 -10.87 13.32 -8.29
C ILE A 246 -10.51 13.13 -9.75
N LYS A 247 -9.21 13.06 -10.02
CA LYS A 247 -8.67 12.41 -11.21
C LYS A 247 -8.24 10.99 -10.84
N SER A 248 -8.65 9.98 -11.62
CA SER A 248 -8.15 8.62 -11.46
C SER A 248 -6.98 8.31 -12.40
N CYS A 249 -6.03 7.52 -11.93
CA CYS A 249 -4.87 7.08 -12.70
C CYS A 249 -4.72 5.56 -12.71
N SER A 250 -3.98 5.05 -13.69
CA SER A 250 -3.40 3.70 -13.74
C SER A 250 -1.89 3.84 -13.80
N LYS A 251 -1.13 3.00 -13.08
CA LYS A 251 0.34 3.04 -13.09
C LYS A 251 0.91 1.63 -12.98
N GLY A 252 1.87 1.32 -13.84
CA GLY A 252 2.64 0.08 -13.81
C GLY A 252 3.92 0.24 -12.99
N TYR A 253 4.39 -0.87 -12.44
CA TYR A 253 5.65 -1.00 -11.72
C TYR A 253 6.35 -2.27 -12.20
N GLN A 254 7.63 -2.18 -12.48
CA GLN A 254 8.49 -3.32 -12.78
C GLN A 254 9.62 -3.34 -11.77
N PHE A 255 9.65 -4.38 -10.94
CA PHE A 255 10.65 -4.57 -9.89
C PHE A 255 11.70 -5.56 -10.37
N THR A 256 12.96 -5.18 -10.34
CA THR A 256 14.10 -6.07 -10.62
C THR A 256 14.91 -6.28 -9.36
N TYR A 257 15.12 -7.52 -8.94
CA TYR A 257 15.79 -7.88 -7.68
C TYR A 257 16.62 -9.15 -7.83
N TYR A 258 17.57 -9.34 -6.92
CA TYR A 258 18.39 -10.53 -6.88
C TYR A 258 17.66 -11.65 -6.13
N VAL A 259 17.72 -12.87 -6.67
CA VAL A 259 17.34 -14.09 -5.96
C VAL A 259 18.52 -15.08 -5.94
N PRO A 260 18.76 -15.78 -4.82
CA PRO A 260 19.85 -16.75 -4.74
C PRO A 260 19.61 -18.01 -5.59
N HIS A 261 18.35 -18.30 -5.92
CA HIS A 261 17.94 -19.47 -6.71
C HIS A 261 16.78 -19.10 -7.65
N LYS A 262 16.83 -19.50 -8.93
CA LYS A 262 15.74 -19.32 -9.91
C LYS A 262 14.39 -19.84 -9.41
N GLN A 263 14.35 -20.88 -8.58
CA GLN A 263 13.10 -21.39 -7.99
C GLN A 263 12.32 -20.37 -7.14
N LEU A 264 12.95 -19.27 -6.73
CA LEU A 264 12.31 -18.15 -6.03
C LEU A 264 11.77 -17.07 -6.99
N CYS A 265 11.79 -17.34 -8.30
CA CYS A 265 11.33 -16.45 -9.36
C CYS A 265 10.65 -17.23 -10.50
N LEU A 266 9.56 -17.93 -10.18
CA LEU A 266 8.91 -18.86 -11.13
C LEU A 266 7.89 -18.19 -12.06
N TRP A 267 7.59 -16.91 -11.83
CA TRP A 267 6.72 -16.06 -12.66
C TRP A 267 7.46 -15.37 -13.82
N GLU A 268 8.79 -15.35 -13.83
CA GLU A 268 9.54 -14.90 -14.98
C GLU A 268 9.68 -16.08 -15.94
N GLU A 269 8.77 -16.15 -16.91
CA GLU A 269 8.75 -17.20 -17.94
C GLU A 269 9.99 -17.12 -18.85
N GLU A 270 10.38 -18.26 -19.41
CA GLU A 270 11.39 -18.33 -20.48
C GLU A 270 10.80 -17.69 -21.74
N THR A 271 11.30 -16.52 -22.12
CA THR A 271 10.98 -15.88 -23.41
C THR A 271 11.66 -16.60 -24.57
#